data_AF-A0A6N9U5V0-F1
#
_entry.id   AF-A0A6N9U5V0-F1
#
_cell.length_a   1.000
_cell.length_b   1.000
_cell.length_c   1.000
_cell.angle_alpha   90.00
_cell.angle_beta   90.00
_cell.angle_gamma   90.00
#
_symmetry.space_group_name_H-M   'P 1'
#
loop_
_entity.id
_entity.type
_entity.pdbx_description
1 polymer ?
#
loop_
_entity_poly.entity_id
_entity_poly.type
_entity_poly.pdbx_seq_one_letter_code
_entity_poly.pdbx_strand_id
1 'polypeptide(L)'
;MPNRPHSGPERPTRNGPAVDADRATRCTEAVRDIAEDVVVVGDAFINRASDGAASASELLGLVVMAQGLVEEATAALVVRQRSQGEPLADLAPVLNLTEDRLRKKYDPRTVDRKLAARRRPMRTAYASPQPDDPPTVKNSLRRPRQRLACALTLMWKHSGISQRVLAEHMTIDPSYVSRMLSGERDVTLQHVKMIADACGGNPDLVKPLWDVATGVQDGGTDPVRTLRSYLRALRYAAGSPSDERILASVQNTVTKAELHQAFEGPGIPAWPVIHQLTTAFQSLPHITRPLWRKARTSVEAVGRTFPADAFG
;
A
#
# COMPACT_ATOMS: atom_id res chain seq x y z
N MET A 1 -2.56 55.07 60.14
CA MET A 1 -1.11 54.92 59.91
C MET A 1 -0.83 53.47 59.54
N PRO A 2 -0.04 53.21 58.48
CA PRO A 2 -0.21 52.07 57.58
C PRO A 2 0.77 50.93 57.89
N ASN A 3 0.42 49.69 57.50
CA ASN A 3 1.42 48.66 57.22
C ASN A 3 1.05 47.94 55.91
N ARG A 4 1.75 48.32 54.84
CA ARG A 4 2.02 47.51 53.63
C ARG A 4 3.37 46.80 53.86
N PRO A 5 3.81 45.86 53.02
CA PRO A 5 3.20 44.57 52.65
C PRO A 5 4.25 43.44 52.80
N HIS A 6 3.86 42.16 52.83
CA HIS A 6 4.79 41.06 52.53
C HIS A 6 4.27 40.29 51.31
N SER A 7 4.45 40.91 50.14
CA SER A 7 4.42 40.21 48.86
C SER A 7 5.70 39.38 48.76
N GLY A 8 5.64 38.12 49.17
CA GLY A 8 6.68 37.14 48.84
C GLY A 8 6.76 36.98 47.31
N PRO A 9 7.94 36.68 46.74
CA PRO A 9 8.09 36.58 45.29
C PRO A 9 7.19 35.48 44.77
N GLU A 10 6.23 35.85 43.92
CA GLU A 10 5.55 34.91 43.04
C GLU A 10 6.63 34.15 42.28
N ARG A 11 6.80 32.88 42.62
CA ARG A 11 7.57 31.96 41.78
C ARG A 11 6.92 32.02 40.41
N PRO A 12 7.67 32.39 39.34
CA PRO A 12 7.09 32.40 38.01
C PRO A 12 6.56 30.99 37.73
N THR A 13 5.27 30.96 37.37
CA THR A 13 4.60 29.80 36.82
C THR A 13 5.52 29.16 35.80
N ARG A 14 5.91 27.91 36.08
CA ARG A 14 6.80 27.13 35.22
C ARG A 14 6.17 27.13 33.83
N ASN A 15 6.76 27.88 32.90
CA ASN A 15 6.27 27.99 31.53
C ASN A 15 5.91 26.60 31.02
N GLY A 16 4.62 26.37 30.76
CA GLY A 16 4.17 25.19 30.01
C GLY A 16 4.96 25.13 28.69
N PRO A 17 5.19 23.94 28.12
CA PRO A 17 5.94 23.83 26.89
C PRO A 17 5.30 24.77 25.86
N ALA A 18 6.09 25.75 25.38
CA ALA A 18 5.62 26.70 24.40
C ALA A 18 5.09 25.92 23.19
N VAL A 19 3.78 26.03 22.96
CA VAL A 19 3.13 25.46 21.79
C VAL A 19 3.79 26.07 20.56
N ASP A 20 4.34 25.21 19.70
CA ASP A 20 5.08 25.57 18.50
C ASP A 20 4.39 24.88 17.32
N ALA A 21 3.31 25.53 16.85
CA ALA A 21 2.43 25.00 15.81
C ALA A 21 3.17 24.74 14.49
N ASP A 22 4.16 25.58 14.17
CA ASP A 22 4.97 25.42 12.96
C ASP A 22 5.86 24.18 13.06
N ARG A 23 6.51 23.93 14.21
CA ARG A 23 7.25 22.69 14.42
C ARG A 23 6.34 21.47 14.40
N ALA A 24 5.15 21.54 15.00
CA ALA A 24 4.18 20.46 14.96
C ALA A 24 3.76 20.10 13.52
N THR A 25 3.58 21.12 12.68
CA THR A 25 3.27 20.96 11.25
C THR A 25 4.42 20.30 10.50
N ARG A 26 5.66 20.83 10.63
CA ARG A 26 6.86 20.22 10.01
C ARG A 26 7.08 18.77 10.45
N CYS A 27 6.87 18.46 11.74
CA CYS A 27 6.98 17.09 12.23
C CYS A 27 5.88 16.18 11.63
N THR A 28 4.68 16.70 11.43
CA THR A 28 3.58 15.94 10.78
C THR A 28 3.91 15.62 9.33
N GLU A 29 4.44 16.59 8.59
CA GLU A 29 4.91 16.39 7.20
C GLU A 29 6.08 15.39 7.16
N ALA A 30 7.05 15.53 8.06
CA ALA A 30 8.17 14.61 8.17
C ALA A 30 7.72 13.16 8.46
N VAL A 31 6.73 12.95 9.35
CA VAL A 31 6.18 11.62 9.61
C VAL A 31 5.53 11.03 8.36
N ARG A 32 4.81 11.83 7.56
CA ARG A 32 4.24 11.37 6.28
C ARG A 32 5.35 10.96 5.32
N ASP A 33 6.37 11.80 5.14
CA ASP A 33 7.51 11.51 4.27
C ASP A 33 8.28 10.25 4.71
N ILE A 34 8.50 10.09 6.01
CA ILE A 34 9.16 8.91 6.57
C ILE A 34 8.31 7.66 6.35
N ALA A 35 6.99 7.73 6.55
CA ALA A 35 6.09 6.60 6.29
C ALA A 35 6.11 6.16 4.83
N GLU A 36 6.16 7.11 3.88
CA GLU A 36 6.35 6.80 2.45
C GLU A 36 7.69 6.10 2.21
N ASP A 37 8.76 6.57 2.85
CA ASP A 37 10.09 6.02 2.68
C ASP A 37 10.25 4.64 3.36
N VAL A 38 9.51 4.36 4.43
CA VAL A 38 9.41 3.01 5.05
C VAL A 38 8.83 2.01 4.05
N VAL A 39 7.81 2.40 3.28
CA VAL A 39 7.27 1.54 2.22
C VAL A 39 8.33 1.30 1.15
N VAL A 40 9.04 2.33 0.71
CA VAL A 40 10.10 2.19 -0.32
C VAL A 40 11.18 1.19 0.12
N VAL A 41 11.68 1.31 1.35
CA VAL A 41 12.70 0.39 1.87
C VAL A 41 12.12 -1.01 2.11
N GLY A 42 10.88 -1.10 2.59
CA GLY A 42 10.18 -2.37 2.77
C GLY A 42 9.99 -3.14 1.45
N ASP A 43 9.57 -2.45 0.39
CA ASP A 43 9.44 -3.03 -0.94
C ASP A 43 10.80 -3.48 -1.50
N ALA A 44 11.85 -2.66 -1.34
CA ALA A 44 13.20 -3.03 -1.74
C ALA A 44 13.71 -4.28 -0.97
N PHE A 45 13.40 -4.39 0.32
CA PHE A 45 13.73 -5.56 1.14
C PHE A 45 12.98 -6.81 0.67
N ILE A 46 11.67 -6.73 0.45
CA ILE A 46 10.86 -7.84 -0.06
C ILE A 46 11.41 -8.33 -1.41
N ASN A 47 11.73 -7.41 -2.31
CA ASN A 47 12.24 -7.74 -3.65
C ASN A 47 13.61 -8.41 -3.58
N ARG A 48 14.54 -7.85 -2.80
CA ARG A 48 15.89 -8.42 -2.68
C ARG A 48 15.87 -9.75 -1.92
N ALA A 49 15.05 -9.90 -0.88
CA ALA A 49 14.92 -11.15 -0.14
C ALA A 49 14.28 -12.28 -0.96
N SER A 50 13.50 -11.93 -2.00
CA SER A 50 12.91 -12.89 -2.94
C SER A 50 13.88 -13.31 -4.05
N ASP A 51 15.01 -12.61 -4.20
CA ASP A 51 16.07 -12.94 -5.15
C ASP A 51 17.08 -13.90 -4.49
N GLY A 52 17.19 -15.12 -5.02
CA GLY A 52 18.09 -16.15 -4.51
C GLY A 52 19.58 -15.79 -4.57
N ALA A 53 19.95 -14.74 -5.32
CA ALA A 53 21.31 -14.22 -5.40
C ALA A 53 21.60 -13.08 -4.39
N ALA A 54 20.71 -12.79 -3.44
CA ALA A 54 20.92 -11.75 -2.45
C ALA A 54 21.93 -12.12 -1.38
N SER A 55 22.92 -11.25 -1.16
CA SER A 55 23.85 -11.40 -0.05
C SER A 55 23.19 -10.97 1.27
N ALA A 56 23.61 -11.60 2.37
CA ALA A 56 23.14 -11.22 3.71
C ALA A 56 23.47 -9.75 4.04
N SER A 57 24.59 -9.22 3.52
CA SER A 57 25.00 -7.84 3.73
C SER A 57 24.04 -6.83 3.07
N GLU A 58 23.55 -7.12 1.87
CA GLU A 58 22.56 -6.26 1.20
C GLU A 58 21.22 -6.25 1.93
N LEU A 59 20.76 -7.44 2.36
CA LEU A 59 19.53 -7.59 3.14
C LEU A 59 19.64 -6.87 4.48
N LEU A 60 20.77 -7.02 5.18
CA LEU A 60 21.03 -6.31 6.43
C LEU A 60 21.08 -4.79 6.23
N GLY A 61 21.66 -4.31 5.14
CA GLY A 61 21.66 -2.88 4.80
C GLY A 61 20.23 -2.31 4.68
N LEU A 62 19.32 -3.04 4.05
CA LEU A 62 17.90 -2.67 3.94
C LEU A 62 17.19 -2.67 5.30
N VAL A 63 17.47 -3.66 6.15
CA VAL A 63 16.93 -3.71 7.52
C VAL A 63 17.42 -2.54 8.36
N VAL A 64 18.72 -2.22 8.29
CA VAL A 64 19.30 -1.07 9.02
C VAL A 64 18.69 0.25 8.55
N MET A 65 18.45 0.42 7.24
CA MET A 65 17.75 1.58 6.73
C MET A 65 16.31 1.67 7.26
N ALA A 66 15.57 0.56 7.28
CA ALA A 66 14.22 0.53 7.83
C ALA A 66 14.19 0.87 9.32
N GLN A 67 15.14 0.35 10.10
CA GLN A 67 15.28 0.69 11.52
C GLN A 67 15.54 2.19 11.72
N GLY A 68 16.45 2.78 10.92
CA GLY A 68 16.73 4.22 10.97
C GLY A 68 15.48 5.07 10.71
N LEU A 69 14.66 4.69 9.72
CA LEU A 69 13.40 5.37 9.43
C LEU A 69 12.39 5.27 10.58
N VAL A 70 12.27 4.12 11.23
CA VAL A 70 11.41 3.94 12.41
C VAL A 70 11.89 4.82 13.58
N GLU A 71 13.20 4.92 13.79
CA GLU A 71 13.78 5.80 14.81
C GLU A 71 13.52 7.28 14.53
N GLU A 72 13.63 7.70 13.27
CA GLU A 72 13.30 9.06 12.82
C GLU A 72 11.81 9.39 13.02
N ALA A 73 10.91 8.48 12.62
CA ALA A 73 9.46 8.64 12.80
C ALA A 73 9.12 8.77 14.28
N THR A 74 9.72 7.92 15.12
CA THR A 74 9.55 7.95 16.58
C THR A 74 9.97 9.31 17.14
N ALA A 75 11.12 9.82 16.73
CA ALA A 75 11.61 11.13 17.17
C ALA A 75 10.69 12.28 16.74
N ALA A 76 10.22 12.26 15.48
CA ALA A 76 9.30 13.26 14.96
C ALA A 76 7.94 13.25 15.68
N LEU A 77 7.40 12.07 16.02
CA LEU A 77 6.14 11.93 16.76
C LEU A 77 6.24 12.47 18.20
N VAL A 78 7.34 12.16 18.91
CA VAL A 78 7.58 12.68 20.27
C VAL A 78 7.69 14.21 20.26
N VAL A 79 8.42 14.78 19.29
CA VAL A 79 8.58 16.24 19.18
C VAL A 79 7.29 16.91 18.73
N ARG A 80 6.52 16.31 17.82
CA ARG A 80 5.18 16.77 17.42
C ARG A 80 4.27 16.92 18.64
N GLN A 81 4.13 15.87 19.45
CA GLN A 81 3.23 15.87 20.62
C GLN A 81 3.63 16.97 21.62
N ARG A 82 4.93 17.09 21.90
CA ARG A 82 5.46 18.16 22.75
C ARG A 82 5.19 19.56 22.19
N SER A 83 5.33 19.75 20.88
CA SER A 83 5.06 21.02 20.19
C SER A 83 3.58 21.38 20.13
N GLN A 84 2.68 20.41 20.27
CA GLN A 84 1.24 20.63 20.40
C GLN A 84 0.82 20.99 21.84
N GLY A 85 1.75 20.94 22.80
CA GLY A 85 1.46 21.17 24.22
C GLY A 85 0.85 19.97 24.94
N GLU A 86 0.78 18.81 24.27
CA GLU A 86 0.25 17.57 24.85
C GLU A 86 1.29 16.91 25.76
N PRO A 87 0.85 16.28 26.87
CA PRO A 87 1.76 15.58 27.78
C PRO A 87 2.37 14.35 27.09
N LEU A 88 3.64 14.04 27.39
CA LEU A 88 4.31 12.84 26.86
C LEU A 88 3.94 11.56 27.62
N ALA A 89 3.12 11.67 28.66
CA ALA A 89 2.63 10.56 29.46
C ALA A 89 1.93 9.48 28.62
N ASP A 90 1.31 9.86 27.50
CA ASP A 90 0.64 8.93 26.60
C ASP A 90 1.63 8.12 25.73
N LEU A 91 2.81 8.67 25.43
CA LEU A 91 3.85 7.99 24.64
C LEU A 91 4.82 7.16 25.48
N ALA A 92 5.01 7.53 26.75
CA ALA A 92 5.93 6.88 27.68
C ALA A 92 5.71 5.35 27.79
N PRO A 93 4.48 4.84 27.97
CA PRO A 93 4.20 3.40 28.00
C PRO A 93 4.53 2.70 26.69
N VAL A 94 4.18 3.32 25.55
CA VAL A 94 4.39 2.73 24.20
C VAL A 94 5.87 2.54 23.91
N LEU A 95 6.71 3.49 24.33
CA LEU A 95 8.16 3.44 24.12
C LEU A 95 8.92 2.76 25.27
N ASN A 96 8.21 2.31 26.32
CA ASN A 96 8.78 1.77 27.55
C ASN A 96 9.86 2.69 28.16
N LEU A 97 9.57 3.98 28.25
CA LEU A 97 10.46 5.02 28.78
C LEU A 97 9.69 5.94 29.72
N THR A 98 10.38 6.58 30.66
CA THR A 98 9.78 7.65 31.46
C THR A 98 9.66 8.93 30.63
N GLU A 99 8.70 9.80 30.97
CA GLU A 99 8.52 11.10 30.30
C GLU A 99 9.82 11.94 30.31
N ASP A 100 10.54 11.95 31.44
CA ASP A 100 11.80 12.68 31.55
C ASP A 100 12.87 12.12 30.59
N ARG A 101 12.93 10.79 30.45
CA ARG A 101 13.84 10.13 29.51
C ARG A 101 13.45 10.39 28.06
N LEU A 102 12.16 10.47 27.73
CA LEU A 102 11.69 10.90 26.41
C LEU A 102 12.14 12.33 26.11
N ARG A 103 11.93 13.26 27.06
CA ARG A 103 12.31 14.67 26.90
C ARG A 103 13.80 14.84 26.68
N LYS A 104 14.63 14.06 27.37
CA LYS A 104 16.09 14.06 27.23
C LYS A 104 16.57 13.41 25.93
N LYS A 105 15.95 12.29 25.52
CA LYS A 105 16.34 11.53 24.32
C LYS A 105 15.94 12.24 23.02
N TYR A 106 14.77 12.88 23.01
CA TYR A 106 14.19 13.53 21.83
C TYR A 106 14.14 15.05 22.01
N ASP A 107 15.33 15.65 22.10
CA ASP A 107 15.48 17.10 22.14
C ASP A 107 14.99 17.75 20.81
N PRO A 108 14.07 18.74 20.84
CA PRO A 108 13.48 19.31 19.62
C PRO A 108 14.50 19.88 18.64
N ARG A 109 15.53 20.59 19.11
CA ARG A 109 16.55 21.17 18.21
C ARG A 109 17.38 20.09 17.53
N THR A 110 17.70 19.04 18.29
CA THR A 110 18.45 17.90 17.77
C THR A 110 17.64 17.13 16.73
N VAL A 111 16.34 16.92 16.97
CA VAL A 111 15.43 16.26 16.03
C VAL A 111 15.23 17.12 14.78
N ASP A 112 14.95 18.43 14.92
CA ASP A 112 14.81 19.35 13.79
C ASP A 112 16.04 19.31 12.87
N ARG A 113 17.25 19.35 13.45
CA ARG A 113 18.50 19.24 12.70
C ARG A 113 18.65 17.90 11.99
N LYS A 114 18.27 16.79 12.64
CA LYS A 114 18.32 15.45 12.03
C LYS A 114 17.32 15.33 10.88
N LEU A 115 16.10 15.83 11.05
CA LEU A 115 15.07 15.83 10.02
C LEU A 115 15.48 16.70 8.81
N ALA A 116 16.11 17.85 9.05
CA ALA A 116 16.62 18.71 7.98
C ALA A 116 17.81 18.08 7.21
N ALA A 117 18.67 17.32 7.89
CA ALA A 117 19.82 16.64 7.29
C ALA A 117 19.46 15.27 6.68
N ARG A 118 18.20 14.84 6.81
CA ARG A 118 17.72 13.54 6.37
C ARG A 118 17.91 13.37 4.87
N ARG A 119 18.54 12.26 4.47
CA ARG A 119 18.61 11.85 3.07
C ARG A 119 17.47 10.88 2.82
N ARG A 120 16.54 11.26 1.94
CA ARG A 120 15.49 10.32 1.52
C ARG A 120 16.18 9.13 0.83
N PRO A 121 15.80 7.89 1.14
CA PRO A 121 16.23 6.76 0.34
C PRO A 121 15.85 7.07 -1.11
N MET A 122 16.82 6.92 -2.01
CA MET A 122 16.64 7.29 -3.40
C MET A 122 15.43 6.54 -3.92
N ARG A 123 14.31 7.26 -4.06
CA ARG A 123 13.27 6.86 -4.99
C ARG A 123 14.05 6.72 -6.27
N THR A 124 14.20 5.50 -6.79
CA THR A 124 14.48 5.36 -8.20
C THR A 124 13.37 6.12 -8.87
N ALA A 125 13.65 7.39 -9.20
CA ALA A 125 12.86 8.18 -10.09
C ALA A 125 12.65 7.25 -11.27
N TYR A 126 11.39 7.07 -11.65
CA TYR A 126 11.06 6.46 -12.92
C TYR A 126 11.96 7.11 -13.95
N ALA A 127 13.02 6.40 -14.35
CA ALA A 127 13.83 6.82 -15.46
C ALA A 127 12.84 6.84 -16.62
N SER A 128 12.66 8.01 -17.22
CA SER A 128 12.02 8.12 -18.52
C SER A 128 12.60 7.01 -19.41
N PRO A 129 11.79 6.19 -20.08
CA PRO A 129 12.30 5.07 -20.86
C PRO A 129 13.26 5.63 -21.91
N GLN A 130 14.54 5.26 -21.81
CA GLN A 130 15.49 5.49 -22.89
C GLN A 130 15.19 4.43 -23.97
N PRO A 131 15.19 4.78 -25.27
CA PRO A 131 14.56 3.93 -26.29
C PRO A 131 15.23 2.58 -26.57
N ASP A 132 16.40 2.27 -26.01
CA ASP A 132 17.27 1.19 -26.49
C ASP A 132 17.76 0.18 -25.44
N ASP A 133 17.23 0.17 -24.21
CA ASP A 133 17.56 -0.89 -23.24
C ASP A 133 16.60 -2.10 -23.35
N PRO A 134 17.10 -3.35 -23.38
CA PRO A 134 16.24 -4.54 -23.31
C PRO A 134 15.47 -4.54 -21.98
N PRO A 135 14.20 -4.99 -21.95
CA PRO A 135 13.29 -4.73 -20.84
C PRO A 135 13.60 -5.62 -19.63
N THR A 136 14.60 -5.26 -18.83
CA THR A 136 14.71 -5.71 -17.45
C THR A 136 13.73 -4.91 -16.59
N VAL A 137 12.48 -5.39 -16.57
CA VAL A 137 11.41 -4.86 -15.72
C VAL A 137 11.81 -5.06 -14.26
N LYS A 138 12.27 -3.98 -13.61
CA LYS A 138 12.31 -3.91 -12.15
C LYS A 138 10.88 -4.06 -11.64
N ASN A 139 10.51 -5.28 -11.21
CA ASN A 139 9.17 -5.64 -10.73
C ASN A 139 8.90 -5.00 -9.37
N SER A 140 8.61 -3.69 -9.35
CA SER A 140 7.96 -3.09 -8.19
C SER A 140 6.52 -3.59 -8.12
N LEU A 141 6.16 -4.23 -7.00
CA LEU A 141 4.77 -4.58 -6.72
C LEU A 141 3.94 -3.30 -6.60
N ARG A 142 2.74 -3.33 -7.14
CA ARG A 142 1.85 -2.17 -7.20
C ARG A 142 0.77 -2.30 -6.14
N ARG A 143 0.46 -1.17 -5.48
CA ARG A 143 -0.66 -1.06 -4.53
C ARG A 143 -2.00 -1.35 -5.24
N PRO A 144 -3.06 -1.75 -4.51
CA PRO A 144 -4.36 -2.02 -5.11
C PRO A 144 -4.90 -0.89 -6.00
N ARG A 145 -4.77 0.36 -5.55
CA ARG A 145 -5.15 1.55 -6.33
C ARG A 145 -4.36 1.68 -7.64
N GLN A 146 -3.07 1.36 -7.62
CA GLN A 146 -2.24 1.38 -8.82
C GLN A 146 -2.61 0.23 -9.78
N ARG A 147 -2.98 -0.95 -9.26
CA ARG A 147 -3.51 -2.04 -10.11
C ARG A 147 -4.82 -1.66 -10.78
N LEU A 148 -5.73 -1.00 -10.05
CA LEU A 148 -6.96 -0.43 -10.59
C LEU A 148 -6.64 0.60 -11.69
N ALA A 149 -5.72 1.52 -11.43
CA ALA A 149 -5.29 2.54 -12.38
C ALA A 149 -4.69 1.92 -13.66
N CYS A 150 -3.90 0.84 -13.55
CA CYS A 150 -3.41 0.09 -14.70
C CYS A 150 -4.55 -0.52 -15.53
N ALA A 151 -5.55 -1.12 -14.89
CA ALA A 151 -6.70 -1.69 -15.59
C ALA A 151 -7.51 -0.61 -16.34
N LEU A 152 -7.81 0.50 -15.68
CA LEU A 152 -8.53 1.63 -16.29
C LEU A 152 -7.74 2.25 -17.44
N THR A 153 -6.43 2.41 -17.28
CA THR A 153 -5.55 2.91 -18.34
C THR A 153 -5.50 1.97 -19.53
N LEU A 154 -5.41 0.65 -19.29
CA LEU A 154 -5.45 -0.34 -20.38
C LEU A 154 -6.78 -0.33 -21.12
N MET A 155 -7.90 -0.23 -20.39
CA MET A 155 -9.23 -0.14 -20.98
C MET A 155 -9.38 1.11 -21.85
N TRP A 156 -8.95 2.27 -21.35
CA TRP A 156 -8.95 3.52 -22.09
C TRP A 156 -8.02 3.49 -23.30
N LYS A 157 -6.82 2.93 -23.18
CA LYS A 157 -5.88 2.81 -24.30
C LYS A 157 -6.42 1.92 -25.42
N HIS A 158 -7.16 0.86 -25.11
CA HIS A 158 -7.75 -0.02 -26.12
C HIS A 158 -8.97 0.57 -26.82
N SER A 159 -9.70 1.49 -26.19
CA SER A 159 -10.87 2.12 -26.82
C SER A 159 -10.52 3.16 -27.88
N GLY A 160 -9.27 3.64 -27.91
CA GLY A 160 -8.79 4.60 -28.90
C GLY A 160 -9.35 6.02 -28.73
N ILE A 161 -10.21 6.27 -27.74
CA ILE A 161 -10.74 7.60 -27.47
C ILE A 161 -9.67 8.49 -26.81
N SER A 162 -9.68 9.78 -27.11
CA SER A 162 -8.78 10.70 -26.42
C SER A 162 -9.18 10.89 -24.96
N GLN A 163 -8.23 11.22 -24.08
CA GLN A 163 -8.52 11.50 -22.67
C GLN A 163 -9.46 12.71 -22.52
N ARG A 164 -9.39 13.66 -23.46
CA ARG A 164 -10.27 14.83 -23.50
C ARG A 164 -11.73 14.42 -23.75
N VAL A 165 -11.96 13.54 -24.72
CA VAL A 165 -13.30 13.00 -25.02
C VAL A 165 -13.84 12.22 -23.81
N LEU A 166 -12.99 11.44 -23.14
CA LEU A 166 -13.37 10.74 -21.92
C LEU A 166 -13.76 11.72 -20.78
N ALA A 167 -13.01 12.80 -20.61
CA ALA A 167 -13.29 13.85 -19.62
C ALA A 167 -14.60 14.59 -19.92
N GLU A 168 -14.85 14.91 -21.19
CA GLU A 168 -16.09 15.52 -21.67
C GLU A 168 -17.30 14.60 -21.42
N HIS A 169 -17.20 13.30 -21.72
CA HIS A 169 -18.25 12.31 -21.45
C HIS A 169 -18.56 12.16 -19.95
N MET A 170 -17.55 12.29 -19.10
CA MET A 170 -17.67 12.21 -17.64
C MET A 170 -18.02 13.55 -16.98
N THR A 171 -18.10 14.65 -17.74
CA THR A 171 -18.35 16.02 -17.26
C THR A 171 -17.36 16.45 -16.16
N ILE A 172 -16.08 16.10 -16.32
CA ILE A 172 -14.99 16.43 -15.37
C ILE A 172 -13.76 16.99 -16.09
N ASP A 173 -12.86 17.62 -15.33
CA ASP A 173 -11.64 18.19 -15.89
C ASP A 173 -10.66 17.09 -16.38
N PRO A 174 -9.99 17.27 -17.54
CA PRO A 174 -9.01 16.30 -18.04
C PRO A 174 -7.88 15.97 -17.06
N SER A 175 -7.45 16.93 -16.23
CA SER A 175 -6.45 16.69 -15.19
C SER A 175 -6.98 15.75 -14.09
N TYR A 176 -8.28 15.80 -13.81
CA TYR A 176 -8.94 14.89 -12.87
C TYR A 176 -8.96 13.46 -13.41
N VAL A 177 -9.28 13.28 -14.70
CA VAL A 177 -9.18 11.98 -15.39
C VAL A 177 -7.75 11.46 -15.36
N SER A 178 -6.77 12.31 -15.65
CA SER A 178 -5.35 11.94 -15.61
C SER A 178 -4.92 11.39 -14.26
N ARG A 179 -5.29 12.08 -13.17
CA ARG A 179 -4.98 11.62 -11.81
C ARG A 179 -5.71 10.33 -11.40
N MET A 180 -6.90 10.08 -11.94
CA MET A 180 -7.59 8.80 -11.75
C MET A 180 -6.85 7.66 -12.48
N LEU A 181 -6.44 7.89 -13.73
CA LEU A 181 -5.72 6.91 -14.55
C LEU A 181 -4.29 6.67 -14.09
N SER A 182 -3.65 7.63 -13.42
CA SER A 182 -2.32 7.45 -12.79
C SER A 182 -2.39 6.81 -11.40
N GLY A 183 -3.59 6.75 -10.79
CA GLY A 183 -3.80 6.25 -9.43
C GLY A 183 -3.50 7.26 -8.32
N GLU A 184 -3.19 8.52 -8.66
CA GLU A 184 -3.03 9.64 -7.73
C GLU A 184 -4.34 10.02 -7.04
N ARG A 185 -5.49 9.81 -7.71
CA ARG A 185 -6.83 10.11 -7.22
C ARG A 185 -7.62 8.84 -6.94
N ASP A 186 -8.48 8.89 -5.92
CA ASP A 186 -9.46 7.83 -5.68
C ASP A 186 -10.54 7.84 -6.76
N VAL A 187 -10.90 6.64 -7.22
CA VAL A 187 -11.93 6.43 -8.24
C VAL A 187 -13.16 5.86 -7.56
N THR A 188 -14.32 6.48 -7.74
CA THR A 188 -15.59 5.94 -7.23
C THR A 188 -16.11 4.83 -8.16
N LEU A 189 -16.98 3.95 -7.68
CA LEU A 189 -17.57 2.92 -8.54
C LEU A 189 -18.32 3.53 -9.73
N GLN A 190 -18.96 4.69 -9.54
CA GLN A 190 -19.61 5.41 -10.62
C GLN A 190 -18.62 5.85 -11.70
N HIS A 191 -17.45 6.40 -11.31
CA HIS A 191 -16.40 6.73 -12.27
C HIS A 191 -15.86 5.48 -12.98
N VAL A 192 -15.68 4.35 -12.30
CA VAL A 192 -15.26 3.09 -12.94
C VAL A 192 -16.27 2.67 -14.01
N LYS A 193 -17.58 2.71 -13.71
CA LYS A 193 -18.64 2.37 -14.66
C LYS A 193 -18.65 3.32 -15.85
N MET A 194 -18.62 4.63 -15.62
CA MET A 194 -18.60 5.62 -16.70
C MET A 194 -17.37 5.48 -17.62
N ILE A 195 -16.20 5.17 -17.06
CA ILE A 195 -14.99 4.89 -17.87
C ILE A 195 -15.19 3.62 -18.69
N ALA A 196 -15.71 2.55 -18.09
CA ALA A 196 -15.97 1.29 -18.79
C ALA A 196 -16.97 1.46 -19.94
N ASP A 197 -18.08 2.14 -19.67
CA ASP A 197 -19.14 2.42 -20.65
C ASP A 197 -18.58 3.27 -21.81
N ALA A 198 -17.86 4.36 -21.52
CA ALA A 198 -17.26 5.21 -22.54
C ALA A 198 -16.19 4.49 -23.39
N CYS A 199 -15.51 3.51 -22.81
CA CYS A 199 -14.48 2.73 -23.48
C CYS A 199 -15.01 1.45 -24.15
N GLY A 200 -16.31 1.15 -24.06
CA GLY A 200 -16.88 -0.14 -24.49
C GLY A 200 -16.27 -1.35 -23.77
N GLY A 201 -15.72 -1.14 -22.56
CA GLY A 201 -15.04 -2.15 -21.78
C GLY A 201 -15.97 -2.91 -20.84
N ASN A 202 -15.56 -4.10 -20.41
CA ASN A 202 -16.31 -4.88 -19.43
C ASN A 202 -16.01 -4.39 -17.99
N PRO A 203 -16.98 -3.82 -17.25
CA PRO A 203 -16.77 -3.37 -15.88
C PRO A 203 -16.44 -4.50 -14.90
N ASP A 204 -16.85 -5.75 -15.18
CA ASP A 204 -16.56 -6.91 -14.33
C ASP A 204 -15.06 -7.25 -14.27
N LEU A 205 -14.27 -6.78 -15.24
CA LEU A 205 -12.81 -6.93 -15.24
C LEU A 205 -12.10 -5.93 -14.33
N VAL A 206 -12.79 -4.87 -13.90
CA VAL A 206 -12.20 -3.77 -13.13
C VAL A 206 -12.79 -3.69 -11.72
N LYS A 207 -14.08 -4.02 -11.58
CA LYS A 207 -14.79 -4.01 -10.29
C LYS A 207 -14.05 -4.77 -9.18
N PRO A 208 -13.51 -6.00 -9.38
CA PRO A 208 -12.79 -6.69 -8.32
C PRO A 208 -11.53 -5.95 -7.82
N LEU A 209 -10.88 -5.16 -8.68
CA LEU A 209 -9.75 -4.33 -8.28
C LEU A 209 -10.21 -3.10 -7.49
N TRP A 210 -11.36 -2.54 -7.86
CA TRP A 210 -11.98 -1.43 -7.15
C TRP A 210 -12.43 -1.83 -5.74
N ASP A 211 -13.11 -2.98 -5.61
CA ASP A 211 -13.56 -3.54 -4.32
C ASP A 211 -12.37 -3.68 -3.35
N VAL A 212 -11.27 -4.25 -3.85
CA VAL A 212 -10.04 -4.42 -3.08
C VAL A 212 -9.32 -3.10 -2.80
N ALA A 213 -9.31 -2.15 -3.75
CA ALA A 213 -8.64 -0.86 -3.57
C ALA A 213 -9.35 0.07 -2.58
N THR A 214 -10.67 -0.04 -2.48
CA THR A 214 -11.51 0.76 -1.57
C THR A 214 -11.81 0.05 -0.26
N GLY A 215 -11.47 -1.23 -0.15
CA GLY A 215 -11.79 -2.05 1.02
C GLY A 215 -13.27 -2.43 1.12
N VAL A 216 -14.08 -2.10 0.10
CA VAL A 216 -15.48 -2.54 0.00
C VAL A 216 -15.47 -4.04 -0.23
N GLN A 217 -15.74 -4.79 0.83
CA GLN A 217 -15.98 -6.22 0.71
C GLN A 217 -17.44 -6.37 0.27
N ASP A 218 -17.66 -6.74 -1.00
CA ASP A 218 -18.94 -7.33 -1.37
C ASP A 218 -19.17 -8.50 -0.41
N GLY A 219 -20.29 -8.47 0.32
CA GLY A 219 -20.78 -9.60 1.12
C GLY A 219 -21.23 -10.77 0.26
N GLY A 220 -20.56 -11.00 -0.87
CA GLY A 220 -20.94 -11.90 -1.95
C GLY A 220 -20.93 -13.35 -1.51
N THR A 221 -22.01 -14.04 -1.90
CA THR A 221 -22.42 -15.40 -1.56
C THR A 221 -21.43 -16.51 -1.97
N ASP A 222 -20.39 -16.20 -2.76
CA ASP A 222 -19.40 -17.18 -3.26
C ASP A 222 -17.95 -16.66 -3.17
N PRO A 223 -17.21 -17.03 -2.11
CA PRO A 223 -15.80 -16.70 -1.94
C PRO A 223 -14.87 -17.20 -3.06
N VAL A 224 -15.20 -18.33 -3.70
CA VAL A 224 -14.40 -18.91 -4.78
C VAL A 224 -14.49 -18.05 -6.02
N ARG A 225 -15.70 -17.64 -6.41
CA ARG A 225 -15.92 -16.71 -7.52
C ARG A 225 -15.21 -15.39 -7.28
N THR A 226 -15.26 -14.84 -6.06
CA THR A 226 -14.55 -13.59 -5.72
C THR A 226 -13.05 -13.70 -5.94
N LEU A 227 -12.41 -14.77 -5.47
CA LEU A 227 -10.97 -14.99 -5.70
C LEU A 227 -10.65 -15.07 -7.20
N ARG A 228 -11.42 -15.87 -7.97
CA ARG A 228 -11.18 -16.03 -9.42
C ARG A 228 -11.37 -14.73 -10.18
N SER A 229 -12.43 -13.98 -9.89
CA SER A 229 -12.67 -12.67 -10.48
C SER A 229 -11.54 -11.69 -10.19
N TYR A 230 -11.01 -11.70 -8.96
CA TYR A 230 -9.86 -10.87 -8.60
C TYR A 230 -8.59 -11.27 -9.37
N LEU A 231 -8.29 -12.56 -9.49
CA LEU A 231 -7.14 -13.04 -10.28
C LEU A 231 -7.29 -12.68 -11.77
N ARG A 232 -8.49 -12.83 -12.35
CA ARG A 232 -8.77 -12.43 -13.74
C ARG A 232 -8.57 -10.93 -13.94
N ALA A 233 -9.04 -10.13 -13.00
CA ALA A 233 -8.85 -8.69 -13.02
C ALA A 233 -7.36 -8.30 -12.91
N LEU A 234 -6.59 -9.02 -12.08
CA LEU A 234 -5.13 -8.84 -12.01
C LEU A 234 -4.43 -9.20 -13.32
N ARG A 235 -4.82 -10.31 -13.96
CA ARG A 235 -4.31 -10.70 -15.28
C ARG A 235 -4.62 -9.64 -16.33
N TYR A 236 -5.84 -9.11 -16.34
CA TYR A 236 -6.25 -8.00 -17.21
C TYR A 236 -5.38 -6.75 -16.98
N ALA A 237 -5.23 -6.33 -15.73
CA ALA A 237 -4.40 -5.18 -15.37
C ALA A 237 -2.90 -5.36 -15.69
N ALA A 238 -2.45 -6.60 -15.92
CA ALA A 238 -1.10 -6.93 -16.36
C ALA A 238 -0.95 -6.96 -17.90
N GLY A 239 -2.00 -6.58 -18.64
CA GLY A 239 -2.01 -6.60 -20.11
C GLY A 239 -2.45 -7.94 -20.70
N SER A 240 -3.20 -8.75 -19.95
CA SER A 240 -3.73 -10.05 -20.40
C SER A 240 -2.67 -10.98 -21.01
N PRO A 241 -1.56 -11.26 -20.32
CA PRO A 241 -0.52 -12.16 -20.85
C PRO A 241 -1.07 -13.56 -21.15
N SER A 242 -0.51 -14.23 -22.16
CA SER A 242 -0.83 -15.64 -22.48
C SER A 242 -0.40 -16.57 -21.36
N ASP A 243 -0.99 -17.77 -21.31
CA ASP A 243 -0.67 -18.77 -20.29
C ASP A 243 0.83 -19.14 -20.32
N GLU A 244 1.41 -19.32 -21.51
CA GLU A 244 2.85 -19.60 -21.66
C GLU A 244 3.71 -18.49 -21.07
N ARG A 245 3.33 -17.23 -21.29
CA ARG A 245 4.05 -16.07 -20.77
C ARG A 245 3.94 -15.97 -19.25
N ILE A 246 2.79 -16.34 -18.69
CA ILE A 246 2.62 -16.42 -17.23
C ILE A 246 3.53 -17.49 -16.66
N LEU A 247 3.50 -18.71 -17.22
CA LEU A 247 4.31 -19.84 -16.74
C LEU A 247 5.81 -19.53 -16.80
N ALA A 248 6.27 -18.90 -17.89
CA ALA A 248 7.64 -18.41 -18.02
C ALA A 248 8.00 -17.37 -16.94
N SER A 249 7.08 -16.43 -16.63
CA SER A 249 7.33 -15.39 -15.62
C SER A 249 7.49 -15.92 -14.19
N VAL A 250 6.93 -17.10 -13.90
CA VAL A 250 7.07 -17.80 -12.61
C VAL A 250 8.11 -18.92 -12.65
N GLN A 251 9.01 -18.89 -13.64
CA GLN A 251 10.09 -19.89 -13.81
C GLN A 251 9.57 -21.34 -13.85
N ASN A 252 8.36 -21.54 -14.38
CA ASN A 252 7.67 -22.85 -14.44
C ASN A 252 7.49 -23.56 -13.08
N THR A 253 7.50 -22.81 -11.98
CA THR A 253 7.18 -23.36 -10.64
C THR A 253 5.69 -23.62 -10.45
N VAL A 254 4.84 -23.02 -11.29
CA VAL A 254 3.40 -23.30 -11.40
C VAL A 254 3.18 -24.15 -12.64
N THR A 255 2.32 -25.16 -12.54
CA THR A 255 1.93 -26.01 -13.67
C THR A 255 0.73 -25.43 -14.45
N LYS A 256 0.53 -25.87 -15.69
CA LYS A 256 -0.66 -25.51 -16.49
C LYS A 256 -1.97 -25.92 -15.79
N ALA A 257 -1.97 -27.06 -15.10
CA ALA A 257 -3.13 -27.54 -14.35
C ALA A 257 -3.46 -26.60 -13.18
N GLU A 258 -2.46 -26.15 -12.42
CA GLU A 258 -2.64 -25.20 -11.32
C GLU A 258 -3.07 -23.81 -11.82
N LEU A 259 -2.57 -23.39 -12.99
CA LEU A 259 -3.00 -22.16 -13.65
C LEU A 259 -4.49 -22.22 -14.02
N HIS A 260 -4.91 -23.31 -14.68
CA HIS A 260 -6.31 -23.57 -15.00
C HIS A 260 -7.17 -23.64 -13.73
N GLN A 261 -6.67 -24.30 -12.68
CA GLN A 261 -7.34 -24.36 -11.38
C GLN A 261 -7.56 -22.96 -10.76
N ALA A 262 -6.57 -22.08 -10.88
CA ALA A 262 -6.63 -20.71 -10.35
C ALA A 262 -7.68 -19.85 -11.05
N PHE A 263 -7.87 -20.00 -12.36
CA PHE A 263 -8.75 -19.13 -13.15
C PHE A 263 -10.12 -19.72 -13.45
N GLU A 264 -10.22 -21.03 -13.62
CA GLU A 264 -11.39 -21.73 -14.17
C GLU A 264 -11.91 -22.80 -13.20
N GLY A 265 -11.02 -23.45 -12.46
CA GLY A 265 -11.34 -24.55 -11.55
C GLY A 265 -11.25 -25.93 -12.23
N PRO A 266 -11.79 -26.99 -11.63
CA PRO A 266 -12.42 -27.04 -10.30
C PRO A 266 -11.41 -26.90 -9.14
N GLY A 267 -11.88 -26.44 -7.98
CA GLY A 267 -11.04 -26.25 -6.78
C GLY A 267 -10.22 -24.95 -6.76
N ILE A 268 -9.28 -24.88 -5.82
CA ILE A 268 -8.41 -23.72 -5.58
C ILE A 268 -7.00 -24.25 -5.32
N PRO A 269 -5.97 -23.72 -6.01
CA PRO A 269 -4.61 -24.18 -5.79
C PRO A 269 -4.08 -23.77 -4.41
N ALA A 270 -2.95 -24.37 -4.04
CA ALA A 270 -2.27 -24.05 -2.79
C ALA A 270 -1.81 -22.59 -2.73
N TRP A 271 -1.61 -22.07 -1.51
CA TRP A 271 -1.17 -20.69 -1.31
C TRP A 271 0.10 -20.30 -2.09
N PRO A 272 1.16 -21.14 -2.17
CA PRO A 272 2.37 -20.79 -2.92
C PRO A 272 2.10 -20.44 -4.39
N VAL A 273 1.19 -21.17 -5.04
CA VAL A 273 0.77 -20.91 -6.43
C VAL A 273 0.10 -19.54 -6.53
N ILE A 274 -0.89 -19.26 -5.66
CA ILE A 274 -1.59 -17.97 -5.66
C ILE A 274 -0.62 -16.81 -5.39
N HIS A 275 0.32 -17.00 -4.45
CA HIS A 275 1.35 -16.02 -4.16
C HIS A 275 2.18 -15.69 -5.41
N GLN A 276 2.69 -16.71 -6.11
CA GLN A 276 3.48 -16.54 -7.32
C GLN A 276 2.69 -15.87 -8.44
N LEU A 277 1.43 -16.27 -8.67
CA LEU A 277 0.56 -15.65 -9.67
C LEU A 277 0.28 -14.17 -9.35
N THR A 278 -0.04 -13.85 -8.10
CA THR A 278 -0.26 -12.45 -7.69
C THR A 278 0.99 -11.59 -7.89
N THR A 279 2.17 -12.12 -7.54
CA THR A 279 3.46 -11.46 -7.76
C THR A 279 3.76 -11.28 -9.24
N ALA A 280 3.51 -12.30 -10.07
CA ALA A 280 3.67 -12.21 -11.52
C ALA A 280 2.77 -11.13 -12.15
N PHE A 281 1.58 -10.92 -11.58
CA PHE A 281 0.69 -9.81 -11.94
C PHE A 281 1.03 -8.50 -11.22
N GLN A 282 2.23 -8.36 -10.65
CA GLN A 282 2.72 -7.15 -10.00
C GLN A 282 1.79 -6.63 -8.90
N SER A 283 1.06 -7.51 -8.22
CA SER A 283 0.18 -7.16 -7.10
C SER A 283 0.76 -7.66 -5.79
N LEU A 284 0.22 -7.17 -4.68
CA LEU A 284 0.70 -7.49 -3.34
C LEU A 284 0.05 -8.79 -2.81
N PRO A 285 0.83 -9.86 -2.53
CA PRO A 285 0.27 -11.14 -2.08
C PRO A 285 -0.54 -11.05 -0.79
N HIS A 286 -0.17 -10.17 0.15
CA HIS A 286 -0.90 -10.01 1.41
C HIS A 286 -2.34 -9.51 1.22
N ILE A 287 -2.64 -8.84 0.10
CA ILE A 287 -4.00 -8.42 -0.28
C ILE A 287 -4.82 -9.60 -0.81
N THR A 288 -4.18 -10.53 -1.52
CA THR A 288 -4.85 -11.73 -2.06
C THR A 288 -5.07 -12.80 -0.99
N ARG A 289 -4.21 -12.86 0.03
CA ARG A 289 -4.23 -13.92 1.05
C ARG A 289 -5.57 -14.06 1.79
N PRO A 290 -6.24 -12.98 2.23
CA PRO A 290 -7.57 -13.08 2.85
C PRO A 290 -8.63 -13.66 1.89
N LEU A 291 -8.60 -13.28 0.61
CA LEU A 291 -9.53 -13.81 -0.41
C LEU A 291 -9.33 -15.32 -0.61
N TRP A 292 -8.06 -15.75 -0.72
CA TRP A 292 -7.72 -17.17 -0.84
C TRP A 292 -8.16 -17.99 0.37
N ARG A 293 -7.96 -17.47 1.60
CA ARG A 293 -8.40 -18.18 2.82
C ARG A 293 -9.91 -18.40 2.82
N LYS A 294 -10.69 -17.34 2.58
CA LYS A 294 -12.16 -17.42 2.52
C LYS A 294 -12.63 -18.44 1.48
N ALA A 295 -12.00 -18.42 0.30
CA ALA A 295 -12.30 -19.34 -0.78
C ALA A 295 -11.98 -20.79 -0.41
N ARG A 296 -10.82 -21.06 0.19
CA ARG A 296 -10.46 -22.41 0.66
C ARG A 296 -11.37 -22.93 1.75
N THR A 297 -11.69 -22.11 2.74
CA THR A 297 -12.61 -22.52 3.82
C THR A 297 -14.00 -22.87 3.28
N SER A 298 -14.45 -22.18 2.23
CA SER A 298 -15.73 -22.48 1.57
C SER A 298 -15.69 -23.83 0.85
N VAL A 299 -14.63 -24.14 0.10
CA VAL A 299 -14.47 -25.45 -0.56
C VAL A 299 -14.37 -26.59 0.46
N GLU A 300 -13.63 -26.39 1.54
CA GLU A 300 -13.50 -27.38 2.62
C GLU A 300 -14.82 -27.59 3.37
N ALA A 301 -15.65 -26.55 3.53
CA ALA A 301 -16.98 -26.68 4.11
C ALA A 301 -17.92 -27.50 3.20
N VAL A 302 -17.95 -27.20 1.90
CA VAL A 302 -18.78 -27.95 0.92
C VAL A 302 -18.35 -29.41 0.83
N GLY A 303 -17.04 -29.69 0.89
CA GLY A 303 -16.51 -31.06 0.89
C GLY A 303 -16.76 -31.85 2.18
N ARG A 304 -17.18 -31.19 3.27
CA ARG A 304 -17.57 -31.83 4.55
C ARG A 304 -19.07 -32.03 4.68
N THR A 305 -19.88 -31.32 3.89
CA THR A 305 -21.33 -31.53 3.80
C THR A 305 -21.63 -32.75 2.94
N PHE A 306 -21.23 -33.94 3.40
CA PHE A 306 -21.76 -35.17 2.83
C PHE A 306 -23.24 -35.29 3.20
N PRO A 307 -24.14 -35.62 2.26
CA PRO A 307 -25.55 -35.83 2.58
C PRO A 307 -25.67 -36.98 3.59
N ALA A 308 -26.51 -36.78 4.61
CA ALA A 308 -26.81 -37.76 5.65
C ALA A 308 -27.49 -39.04 5.11
N ASP A 309 -27.83 -39.07 3.82
CA ASP A 309 -28.49 -40.20 3.15
C ASP A 309 -27.53 -41.30 2.67
N ALA A 310 -26.22 -41.20 2.95
CA ALA A 310 -25.25 -42.25 2.59
C ALA A 310 -25.11 -43.36 3.66
N PHE A 311 -25.91 -43.31 4.74
CA PHE A 311 -25.95 -44.32 5.81
C PHE A 311 -27.38 -44.75 6.17
N GLY A 312 -28.26 -44.92 5.17
CA GLY A 312 -29.63 -45.44 5.36
C GLY A 312 -30.08 -46.32 4.20
#